data_AF-T0ZYQ1-F1
#
_entry.id   AF-T0ZYQ1-F1
#
_cell.length_a   1.000
_cell.length_b   1.000
_cell.length_c   1.000
_cell.angle_alpha   90.00
_cell.angle_beta   90.00
_cell.angle_gamma   90.00
#
_symmetry.space_group_name_H-M   'P 1'
#
loop_
_entity.id
_entity.type
_entity.pdbx_description
1 polymer ?
#
loop_
_entity_poly.entity_id
_entity_poly.type
_entity_poly.pdbx_seq_one_letter_code
_entity_poly.pdbx_strand_id
1 'polypeptide(L)'
;RAQLDGVDYSRVPETRLWGIFAQLARTRALKTVSVEQAASLCVVRRNKQPADHILHLMGIAEQLELNFVLTGVTAMSELWMTRPEIRRRAHIVLMRPYSPYREEDCKHFVGLLRAIENEYAVEQGVLRGMIEDLFLETAGIVGELIRLADDSMMRAQQAGREAISEADLRASFHNDAAAQQMWEDVRLFEELCAPGDPRALKKQVLHELSPKERRA
;
A
#
# COMPACT_ATOMS: atom_id res chain seq x y z
N ARG A 1 13.10 7.82 -19.99
CA ARG A 1 12.57 9.19 -20.21
C ARG A 1 11.17 9.04 -20.77
N ALA A 2 10.14 9.56 -20.11
CA ALA A 2 8.75 9.40 -20.55
C ALA A 2 8.49 10.26 -21.80
N GLN A 3 8.61 9.64 -22.97
CA GLN A 3 8.13 10.21 -24.23
C GLN A 3 6.68 9.75 -24.41
N LEU A 4 5.74 10.67 -24.25
CA LEU A 4 4.41 10.54 -24.84
C LEU A 4 4.45 11.38 -26.13
N ASP A 5 4.10 10.78 -27.26
CA ASP A 5 4.01 11.44 -28.58
C ASP A 5 5.29 12.17 -29.07
N GLY A 6 6.48 11.72 -28.67
CA GLY A 6 7.75 12.31 -29.11
C GLY A 6 8.10 13.66 -28.48
N VAL A 7 7.30 14.13 -27.52
CA VAL A 7 7.57 15.37 -26.77
C VAL A 7 8.36 15.05 -25.50
N ASP A 8 9.50 15.72 -25.32
CA ASP A 8 10.28 15.63 -24.07
C ASP A 8 9.64 16.50 -22.98
N TYR A 9 8.76 15.88 -22.18
CA TYR A 9 8.09 16.54 -21.07
C TYR A 9 9.00 16.85 -19.88
N SER A 10 10.25 16.38 -19.85
CA SER A 10 11.16 16.59 -18.72
C SER A 10 11.59 18.06 -18.53
N ARG A 11 11.41 18.89 -19.56
CA ARG A 11 11.73 20.33 -19.54
C ARG A 11 10.49 21.23 -19.47
N VAL A 12 9.29 20.65 -19.46
CA VAL A 12 8.04 21.40 -19.40
C VAL A 12 7.75 21.75 -17.94
N PRO A 13 7.47 23.03 -17.61
CA PRO A 13 7.07 23.40 -16.26
C PRO A 13 5.84 22.61 -15.82
N GLU A 14 5.83 22.15 -14.56
CA GLU A 14 4.76 21.36 -13.98
C GLU A 14 3.38 22.03 -14.15
N THR A 15 3.31 23.34 -13.99
CA THR A 15 2.08 24.14 -14.21
C THR A 15 1.50 23.97 -15.61
N ARG A 16 2.35 23.84 -16.64
CA ARG A 16 1.91 23.62 -18.01
C ARG A 16 1.44 22.17 -18.23
N LEU A 17 2.06 21.20 -17.58
CA LEU A 17 1.60 19.81 -17.58
C LEU A 17 0.20 19.70 -16.96
N TRP A 18 -0.05 20.41 -15.86
CA TRP A 18 -1.37 20.46 -15.24
C TRP A 18 -2.42 21.13 -16.13
N GLY A 19 -2.06 22.18 -16.87
CA GLY A 19 -2.94 22.79 -17.87
C GLY A 19 -3.32 21.81 -19.00
N ILE A 20 -2.35 21.06 -19.51
CA ILE A 20 -2.59 20.02 -20.54
C ILE A 20 -3.50 18.93 -19.98
N PHE A 21 -3.20 18.43 -18.78
CA PHE A 21 -4.02 17.44 -18.10
C PHE A 21 -5.47 17.93 -17.93
N ALA A 22 -5.68 19.16 -17.48
CA ALA A 22 -7.01 19.73 -17.29
C ALA A 22 -7.81 19.80 -18.60
N GLN A 23 -7.16 20.19 -19.70
CA GLN A 23 -7.80 20.22 -21.02
C GLN A 23 -8.18 18.80 -21.48
N LEU A 24 -7.28 17.84 -21.32
CA LEU A 24 -7.54 16.45 -21.68
C LEU A 24 -8.66 15.85 -20.83
N ALA A 25 -8.65 16.09 -19.52
CA ALA A 25 -9.66 15.59 -18.60
C ALA A 25 -11.06 16.08 -18.98
N ARG A 26 -11.20 17.38 -19.30
CA ARG A 26 -12.46 17.96 -19.78
C ARG A 26 -12.90 17.39 -21.12
N THR A 27 -11.97 17.33 -22.09
CA THR A 27 -12.26 16.83 -23.44
C THR A 27 -12.72 15.38 -23.42
N ARG A 28 -12.14 14.57 -22.53
CA ARG A 28 -12.44 13.15 -22.36
C ARG A 28 -13.56 12.89 -21.34
N ALA A 29 -14.15 13.93 -20.76
CA ALA A 29 -15.14 13.84 -19.68
C ALA A 29 -14.73 12.84 -18.58
N LEU A 30 -13.46 12.92 -18.16
CA LEU A 30 -12.96 12.07 -17.09
C LEU A 30 -13.73 12.36 -15.80
N LYS A 31 -14.00 11.31 -15.04
CA LYS A 31 -14.63 11.39 -13.71
C LYS A 31 -13.71 10.92 -12.59
N THR A 32 -12.77 10.05 -12.94
CA THR A 32 -11.90 9.38 -11.98
C THR A 32 -10.50 9.27 -12.55
N VAL A 33 -9.51 9.53 -11.70
CA VAL A 33 -8.09 9.36 -11.97
C VAL A 33 -7.55 8.39 -10.92
N SER A 34 -7.04 7.25 -11.37
CA SER A 34 -6.33 6.32 -10.48
C SER A 34 -4.84 6.63 -10.52
N VAL A 35 -4.21 6.76 -9.35
CA VAL A 35 -2.76 6.89 -9.19
C VAL A 35 -2.28 5.74 -8.33
N GLU A 36 -1.64 4.77 -8.99
CA GLU A 36 -0.99 3.65 -8.33
C GLU A 36 0.38 4.05 -7.80
N GLN A 37 0.82 3.38 -6.72
CA GLN A 37 2.10 3.68 -6.05
C GLN A 37 2.21 5.14 -5.60
N ALA A 38 1.12 5.69 -5.05
CA ALA A 38 1.06 7.07 -4.60
C ALA A 38 2.02 7.39 -3.45
N ALA A 39 2.60 6.38 -2.78
CA ALA A 39 3.74 6.57 -1.86
C ALA A 39 4.94 7.28 -2.52
N SER A 40 5.09 7.19 -3.84
CA SER A 40 6.10 7.94 -4.60
C SER A 40 5.93 9.47 -4.51
N LEU A 41 4.71 9.96 -4.24
CA LEU A 41 4.44 11.38 -4.01
C LEU A 41 5.06 11.88 -2.69
N CYS A 42 5.48 10.98 -1.80
CA CYS A 42 6.23 11.33 -0.60
C CYS A 42 7.70 11.65 -0.88
N VAL A 43 8.22 11.28 -2.07
CA VAL A 43 9.60 11.57 -2.45
C VAL A 43 9.73 13.01 -2.92
N VAL A 44 10.00 13.90 -1.98
CA VAL A 44 10.06 15.34 -2.21
C VAL A 44 11.48 15.88 -2.19
N ARG A 45 11.73 16.96 -2.95
CA ARG A 45 13.00 17.71 -2.87
C ARG A 45 13.11 18.38 -1.49
N ARG A 46 14.35 18.62 -1.04
CA ARG A 46 14.68 19.31 0.21
C ARG A 46 13.82 20.57 0.38
N ASN A 47 13.15 20.71 1.54
CA ASN A 47 12.23 21.80 1.94
C ASN A 47 10.80 21.77 1.38
N LYS A 48 10.38 20.71 0.67
CA LYS A 48 8.96 20.48 0.35
C LYS A 48 8.35 19.45 1.30
N GLN A 49 7.03 19.47 1.45
CA GLN A 49 6.31 18.47 2.24
C GLN A 49 5.48 17.57 1.30
N PRO A 50 5.43 16.25 1.53
CA PRO A 50 4.58 15.32 0.78
C PRO A 50 3.12 15.81 0.64
N ALA A 51 2.57 16.38 1.71
CA ALA A 51 1.22 16.89 1.75
C ALA A 51 0.94 18.06 0.77
N ASP A 52 1.97 18.80 0.33
CA ASP A 52 1.80 19.87 -0.66
C ASP A 52 1.33 19.32 -2.01
N HIS A 53 1.77 18.10 -2.37
CA HIS A 53 1.32 17.41 -3.58
C HIS A 53 -0.16 17.06 -3.52
N ILE A 54 -0.65 16.58 -2.38
CA ILE A 54 -2.07 16.27 -2.21
C ILE A 54 -2.92 17.52 -2.26
N LEU A 55 -2.51 18.61 -1.59
CA LEU A 55 -3.27 19.87 -1.64
C LEU A 55 -3.42 20.37 -3.08
N HIS A 56 -2.39 20.22 -3.90
CA HIS A 56 -2.47 20.52 -5.32
C HIS A 56 -3.47 19.62 -6.05
N LEU A 57 -3.39 18.29 -5.85
CA LEU A 57 -4.32 17.33 -6.46
C LEU A 57 -5.77 17.59 -6.06
N MET A 58 -6.03 17.96 -4.80
CA MET A 58 -7.35 18.33 -4.32
C MET A 58 -7.88 19.59 -5.01
N GLY A 59 -7.04 20.60 -5.23
CA GLY A 59 -7.41 21.79 -5.99
C GLY A 59 -7.80 21.46 -7.44
N ILE A 60 -7.07 20.54 -8.08
CA ILE A 60 -7.41 20.04 -9.42
C ILE A 60 -8.71 19.25 -9.40
N ALA A 61 -8.89 18.38 -8.40
CA ALA A 61 -10.09 17.58 -8.22
C ALA A 61 -11.34 18.47 -8.13
N GLU A 62 -11.27 19.52 -7.31
CA GLU A 62 -12.34 20.50 -7.13
C GLU A 62 -12.59 21.31 -8.41
N GLN A 63 -11.53 21.81 -9.07
CA GLN A 63 -11.67 22.63 -10.29
C GLN A 63 -12.23 21.87 -11.49
N LEU A 64 -11.99 20.56 -11.57
CA LEU A 64 -12.35 19.72 -12.70
C LEU A 64 -13.48 18.73 -12.39
N GLU A 65 -14.04 18.77 -11.17
CA GLU A 65 -15.06 17.82 -10.69
C GLU A 65 -14.62 16.35 -10.85
N LEU A 66 -13.36 16.07 -10.52
CA LEU A 66 -12.74 14.73 -10.61
C LEU A 66 -12.64 14.05 -9.25
N ASN A 67 -12.62 12.72 -9.28
CA ASN A 67 -12.24 11.89 -8.14
C ASN A 67 -10.81 11.36 -8.33
N PHE A 68 -9.93 11.59 -7.36
CA PHE A 68 -8.64 10.91 -7.33
C PHE A 68 -8.72 9.69 -6.42
N VAL A 69 -8.34 8.53 -6.95
CA VAL A 69 -8.16 7.29 -6.19
C VAL A 69 -6.67 7.05 -6.11
N LEU A 70 -6.12 7.15 -4.90
CA LEU A 70 -4.70 6.95 -4.63
C LEU A 70 -4.52 5.60 -3.96
N THR A 71 -3.70 4.72 -4.53
CA THR A 71 -3.36 3.42 -3.95
C THR A 71 -1.87 3.35 -3.67
N GLY A 72 -1.49 2.71 -2.57
CA GLY A 72 -0.10 2.61 -2.17
C GLY A 72 0.08 1.88 -0.84
N VAL A 73 1.34 1.82 -0.41
CA VAL A 73 1.76 1.19 0.84
C VAL A 73 1.64 2.15 2.03
N THR A 74 1.90 1.67 3.24
CA THR A 74 1.82 2.41 4.51
C THR A 74 2.54 3.76 4.51
N ALA A 75 3.68 3.85 3.81
CA ALA A 75 4.46 5.08 3.67
C ALA A 75 3.67 6.25 3.03
N MET A 76 2.60 5.94 2.29
CA MET A 76 1.67 6.93 1.75
C MET A 76 0.99 7.76 2.85
N SER A 77 0.96 7.30 4.11
CA SER A 77 0.34 8.02 5.22
C SER A 77 0.90 9.42 5.47
N GLU A 78 2.15 9.67 5.10
CA GLU A 78 2.77 11.00 5.15
C GLU A 78 2.00 12.06 4.32
N LEU A 79 1.26 11.61 3.30
CA LEU A 79 0.47 12.47 2.43
C LEU A 79 -0.69 13.18 3.17
N TRP A 80 -1.19 12.62 4.27
CA TRP A 80 -2.32 13.20 5.01
C TRP A 80 -2.06 13.40 6.51
N MET A 81 -1.07 12.73 7.10
CA MET A 81 -0.84 12.78 8.56
C MET A 81 -0.38 14.16 9.05
N THR A 82 0.27 14.94 8.20
CA THR A 82 0.82 16.26 8.56
C THR A 82 -0.17 17.42 8.40
N ARG A 83 -1.31 17.21 7.72
CA ARG A 83 -2.27 18.26 7.34
C ARG A 83 -3.71 17.79 7.61
N PRO A 84 -4.34 18.18 8.73
CA PRO A 84 -5.70 17.76 9.08
C PRO A 84 -6.76 18.11 8.02
N GLU A 85 -6.55 19.18 7.24
CA GLU A 85 -7.43 19.61 6.15
C GLU A 85 -7.54 18.59 5.00
N ILE A 86 -6.54 17.73 4.83
CA ILE A 86 -6.55 16.62 3.88
C ILE A 86 -7.45 15.52 4.41
N ARG A 87 -7.25 15.09 5.67
CA ARG A 87 -8.08 14.05 6.32
C ARG A 87 -9.56 14.40 6.36
N ARG A 88 -9.93 15.67 6.41
CA ARG A 88 -11.34 16.10 6.41
C ARG A 88 -12.06 15.94 5.07
N ARG A 89 -11.31 15.87 3.96
CA ARG A 89 -11.84 15.86 2.60
C ARG A 89 -11.51 14.58 1.82
N ALA A 90 -10.56 13.79 2.30
CA ALA A 90 -10.20 12.50 1.75
C ALA A 90 -10.88 11.35 2.49
N HIS A 91 -11.33 10.34 1.76
CA HIS A 91 -11.73 9.05 2.33
C HIS A 91 -10.53 8.12 2.36
N ILE A 92 -10.08 7.75 3.57
CA ILE A 92 -8.95 6.85 3.76
C ILE A 92 -9.49 5.45 3.98
N VAL A 93 -9.19 4.55 3.04
CA VAL A 93 -9.53 3.12 3.13
C VAL A 93 -8.25 2.37 3.46
N LEU A 94 -8.23 1.70 4.62
CA LEU A 94 -7.12 0.88 5.06
C LEU A 94 -7.44 -0.59 4.78
N MET A 95 -6.67 -1.21 3.89
CA MET A 95 -6.78 -2.63 3.57
C MET A 95 -5.72 -3.40 4.35
N ARG A 96 -6.14 -4.10 5.40
CA ARG A 96 -5.24 -4.88 6.25
C ARG A 96 -4.80 -6.16 5.54
N PRO A 97 -3.54 -6.61 5.74
CA PRO A 97 -3.18 -7.99 5.43
C PRO A 97 -3.98 -8.94 6.33
N TYR A 98 -4.15 -10.20 5.92
CA TYR A 98 -4.73 -11.21 6.79
C TYR A 98 -3.86 -11.37 8.04
N SER A 99 -4.47 -11.65 9.20
CA SER A 99 -3.73 -11.91 10.46
C SER A 99 -4.04 -13.29 11.02
N PRO A 100 -3.04 -14.03 11.56
CA PRO A 100 -3.29 -15.35 12.14
C PRO A 100 -3.99 -15.24 13.51
N TYR A 101 -4.02 -14.02 14.08
CA TYR A 101 -4.67 -13.71 15.35
C TYR A 101 -6.15 -13.34 15.18
N ARG A 102 -6.67 -13.26 13.95
CA ARG A 102 -8.07 -12.94 13.63
C ARG A 102 -8.72 -14.17 13.00
N GLU A 103 -9.69 -14.77 13.69
CA GLU A 103 -10.29 -16.06 13.27
C GLU A 103 -10.92 -16.01 11.87
N GLU A 104 -11.56 -14.89 11.51
CA GLU A 104 -12.15 -14.70 10.18
C GLU A 104 -11.09 -14.65 9.07
N ASP A 105 -9.93 -14.05 9.35
CA ASP A 105 -8.84 -13.93 8.38
C ASP A 105 -8.24 -15.28 8.04
N CYS A 106 -8.12 -16.19 9.02
CA CYS A 106 -7.65 -17.54 8.77
C CYS A 106 -8.55 -18.27 7.74
N LYS A 107 -9.88 -18.11 7.85
CA LYS A 107 -10.83 -18.73 6.91
C LYS A 107 -10.68 -18.15 5.50
N HIS A 108 -10.55 -16.82 5.40
CA HIS A 108 -10.35 -16.14 4.11
C HIS A 108 -8.99 -16.47 3.48
N PHE A 109 -7.93 -16.55 4.28
CA PHE A 109 -6.60 -16.92 3.82
C PHE A 109 -6.57 -18.35 3.26
N VAL A 110 -7.23 -19.31 3.92
CA VAL A 110 -7.40 -20.66 3.36
C VAL A 110 -8.18 -20.64 2.04
N GLY A 111 -9.17 -19.76 1.92
CA GLY A 111 -9.88 -19.52 0.65
C GLY A 111 -8.96 -19.01 -0.45
N LEU A 112 -8.04 -18.11 -0.11
CA LEU A 112 -7.01 -17.58 -1.02
C LEU A 112 -6.04 -18.68 -1.47
N LEU A 113 -5.56 -19.53 -0.55
CA LEU A 113 -4.71 -20.67 -0.89
C LEU A 113 -5.39 -21.62 -1.90
N ARG A 114 -6.69 -21.87 -1.74
CA ARG A 114 -7.46 -22.67 -2.73
C ARG A 114 -7.54 -21.99 -4.09
N ALA A 115 -7.62 -20.66 -4.14
CA ALA A 115 -7.58 -19.94 -5.41
C ALA A 115 -6.21 -20.11 -6.09
N ILE A 116 -5.12 -20.06 -5.32
CA ILE A 116 -3.77 -20.35 -5.81
C ILE A 116 -3.66 -21.80 -6.31
N GLU A 117 -4.18 -22.80 -5.59
CA GLU A 117 -4.21 -24.20 -6.07
C GLU A 117 -4.96 -24.39 -7.39
N ASN A 118 -5.93 -23.51 -7.71
CA ASN A 118 -6.67 -23.57 -8.98
C ASN A 118 -5.91 -22.90 -10.13
N GLU A 119 -5.11 -21.88 -9.83
CA GLU A 119 -4.35 -21.11 -10.83
C GLU A 119 -2.98 -21.73 -11.12
N TYR A 120 -2.37 -22.34 -10.12
CA TYR A 120 -1.05 -22.98 -10.20
C TYR A 120 -1.19 -24.48 -10.01
N ALA A 121 -0.49 -25.26 -10.83
CA ALA A 121 -0.37 -26.69 -10.60
C ALA A 121 0.48 -26.92 -9.34
N VAL A 122 -0.17 -27.21 -8.21
CA VAL A 122 0.48 -27.54 -6.93
C VAL A 122 0.21 -28.99 -6.58
N GLU A 123 1.20 -29.69 -6.02
CA GLU A 123 1.03 -31.03 -5.49
C GLU A 123 -0.09 -31.07 -4.43
N GLN A 124 -0.94 -32.10 -4.52
CA GLN A 124 -2.14 -32.18 -3.70
C GLN A 124 -1.82 -32.15 -2.20
N GLY A 125 -2.41 -31.19 -1.49
CA GLY A 125 -2.29 -31.07 -0.04
C GLY A 125 -1.05 -30.32 0.44
N VAL A 126 -0.14 -29.89 -0.44
CA VAL A 126 1.05 -29.12 -0.07
C VAL A 126 0.67 -27.78 0.57
N LEU A 127 -0.14 -26.95 -0.08
CA LEU A 127 -0.51 -25.65 0.50
C LEU A 127 -1.27 -25.82 1.82
N ARG A 128 -2.10 -26.86 1.92
CA ARG A 128 -2.84 -27.18 3.16
C ARG A 128 -1.91 -27.61 4.30
N GLY A 129 -0.87 -28.36 4.00
CA GLY A 129 0.15 -28.77 4.98
C GLY A 129 1.02 -27.61 5.46
N MET A 130 1.13 -26.54 4.66
CA MET A 130 2.00 -25.40 4.91
C MET A 130 1.26 -24.12 5.32
N ILE A 131 -0.01 -24.17 5.72
CA ILE A 131 -0.81 -22.95 5.98
C ILE A 131 -0.08 -21.99 6.93
N GLU A 132 0.47 -22.47 8.04
CA GLU A 132 1.17 -21.65 9.02
C GLU A 132 2.45 -21.03 8.43
N ASP A 133 3.28 -21.84 7.77
CA ASP A 133 4.51 -21.39 7.11
C ASP A 133 4.22 -20.33 6.05
N LEU A 134 3.22 -20.55 5.19
CA LEU A 134 2.81 -19.62 4.14
C LEU A 134 2.26 -18.32 4.73
N PHE A 135 1.57 -18.40 5.87
CA PHE A 135 1.09 -17.21 6.55
C PHE A 135 2.27 -16.36 7.04
N LEU A 136 3.23 -16.99 7.72
CA LEU A 136 4.40 -16.31 8.28
C LEU A 136 5.28 -15.72 7.18
N GLU A 137 5.44 -16.48 6.09
CA GLU A 137 6.26 -16.11 4.93
C GLU A 137 5.68 -14.94 4.13
N THR A 138 4.35 -14.83 4.06
CA THR A 138 3.68 -13.78 3.27
C THR A 138 3.16 -12.64 4.14
N ALA A 139 3.25 -12.76 5.46
CA ALA A 139 2.60 -11.90 6.45
C ALA A 139 1.10 -11.65 6.16
N GLY A 140 0.42 -12.60 5.50
CA GLY A 140 -0.97 -12.48 5.09
C GLY A 140 -1.23 -11.48 3.95
N ILE A 141 -0.18 -11.06 3.22
CA ILE A 141 -0.25 -10.16 2.07
C ILE A 141 -0.51 -10.98 0.80
N VAL A 142 -1.60 -10.68 0.09
CA VAL A 142 -1.99 -11.41 -1.14
C VAL A 142 -0.93 -11.32 -2.23
N GLY A 143 -0.33 -10.14 -2.43
CA GLY A 143 0.72 -9.95 -3.44
C GLY A 143 1.96 -10.82 -3.19
N GLU A 144 2.32 -11.04 -1.92
CA GLU A 144 3.45 -11.90 -1.55
C GLU A 144 3.14 -13.37 -1.77
N LEU A 145 1.89 -13.79 -1.58
CA LEU A 145 1.47 -15.15 -1.89
C LEU A 145 1.53 -15.43 -3.40
N ILE A 146 1.08 -14.48 -4.23
CA ILE A 146 1.16 -14.59 -5.70
C ILE A 146 2.63 -14.66 -6.13
N ARG A 147 3.48 -13.76 -5.63
CA ARG A 147 4.93 -13.79 -5.89
C ARG A 147 5.53 -15.14 -5.52
N LEU A 148 5.21 -15.65 -4.33
CA LEU A 148 5.70 -16.95 -3.88
C LEU A 148 5.28 -18.08 -4.82
N ALA A 149 4.03 -18.08 -5.29
CA ALA A 149 3.53 -19.07 -6.25
C ALA A 149 4.23 -18.97 -7.62
N ASP A 150 4.42 -17.76 -8.14
CA ASP A 150 5.15 -17.50 -9.39
C ASP A 150 6.61 -18.01 -9.32
N ASP A 151 7.33 -17.66 -8.26
CA ASP A 151 8.72 -18.07 -8.05
C ASP A 151 8.83 -19.59 -7.90
N SER A 152 7.88 -20.20 -7.19
CA SER A 152 7.84 -21.66 -6.99
C SER A 152 7.53 -22.40 -8.29
N MET A 153 6.63 -21.88 -9.12
CA MET A 153 6.33 -22.43 -10.44
C MET A 153 7.57 -22.37 -11.34
N MET A 154 8.28 -21.24 -11.36
CA MET A 154 9.51 -21.09 -12.11
C MET A 154 10.55 -22.13 -11.69
N ARG A 155 10.69 -22.40 -10.39
CA ARG A 155 11.61 -23.43 -9.87
C ARG A 155 11.19 -24.84 -10.26
N ALA A 156 9.91 -25.18 -10.13
CA ALA A 156 9.38 -26.47 -10.55
C ALA A 156 9.69 -26.72 -12.04
N GLN A 157 9.44 -25.74 -12.89
CA GLN A 157 9.74 -25.80 -14.32
C GLN A 157 11.24 -25.96 -14.61
N GLN A 158 12.11 -25.23 -13.91
CA GLN A 158 13.56 -25.38 -14.02
C GLN A 158 14.04 -26.78 -13.60
N ALA A 159 13.34 -27.42 -12.66
CA ALA A 159 13.58 -28.80 -12.26
C ALA A 159 12.91 -29.84 -13.18
N GLY A 160 12.22 -29.41 -14.25
CA GLY A 160 11.51 -30.30 -15.18
C GLY A 160 10.22 -30.89 -14.63
N ARG A 161 9.64 -30.29 -13.59
CA ARG A 161 8.36 -30.70 -12.98
C ARG A 161 7.22 -29.79 -13.45
N GLU A 162 6.04 -30.38 -13.58
CA GLU A 162 4.81 -29.66 -13.97
C GLU A 162 4.01 -29.14 -12.76
N ALA A 163 4.32 -29.63 -11.55
CA ALA A 163 3.64 -29.24 -10.32
C ALA A 163 4.64 -28.71 -9.28
N ILE A 164 4.21 -27.70 -8.53
CA ILE A 164 4.93 -27.12 -7.39
C ILE A 164 4.92 -28.11 -6.24
N SER A 165 6.11 -28.47 -5.77
CA SER A 165 6.30 -29.25 -4.54
C SER A 165 6.53 -28.35 -3.32
N GLU A 166 6.44 -28.92 -2.12
CA GLU A 166 6.82 -28.23 -0.88
C GLU A 166 8.26 -27.67 -0.93
N ALA A 167 9.18 -28.40 -1.57
CA ALA A 167 10.57 -27.97 -1.70
C ALA A 167 10.72 -26.70 -2.57
N ASP A 168 9.88 -26.54 -3.60
CA ASP A 168 9.91 -25.36 -4.46
C ASP A 168 9.40 -24.12 -3.72
N LEU A 169 8.36 -24.29 -2.89
CA LEU A 169 7.83 -23.25 -2.01
C LEU A 169 8.88 -22.80 -1.01
N ARG A 170 9.45 -23.73 -0.23
CA ARG A 170 10.49 -23.40 0.77
C ARG A 170 11.71 -22.74 0.15
N ALA A 171 12.10 -23.15 -1.07
CA ALA A 171 13.21 -22.54 -1.79
C ALA A 171 12.89 -21.11 -2.28
N SER A 172 11.62 -20.72 -2.34
CA SER A 172 11.13 -19.41 -2.79
C SER A 172 10.81 -18.45 -1.63
N PHE A 173 11.03 -18.89 -0.40
CA PHE A 173 10.88 -18.05 0.79
C PHE A 173 11.87 -16.89 0.76
N HIS A 174 11.46 -15.78 1.36
CA HIS A 174 12.29 -14.62 1.60
C HIS A 174 13.53 -15.03 2.39
N ASN A 175 14.61 -14.29 2.17
CA ASN A 175 15.70 -14.29 3.15
C ASN A 175 15.26 -13.52 4.42
N ASP A 176 15.96 -13.77 5.51
CA ASP A 176 15.64 -13.20 6.82
C ASP A 176 15.50 -11.67 6.81
N ALA A 177 16.34 -10.97 6.05
CA ALA A 177 16.31 -9.51 5.98
C ALA A 177 15.05 -8.98 5.29
N ALA A 178 14.64 -9.61 4.18
CA ALA A 178 13.42 -9.24 3.47
C ALA A 178 12.16 -9.59 4.28
N ALA A 179 12.14 -10.77 4.92
CA ALA A 179 11.06 -11.17 5.79
C ALA A 179 10.91 -10.20 6.98
N GLN A 180 12.02 -9.80 7.60
CA GLN A 180 12.00 -8.82 8.69
C GLN A 180 11.44 -7.47 8.23
N GLN A 181 11.88 -6.95 7.08
CA GLN A 181 11.38 -5.68 6.55
C GLN A 181 9.86 -5.73 6.28
N MET A 182 9.37 -6.83 5.69
CA MET A 182 7.95 -7.02 5.44
C MET A 182 7.13 -6.99 6.74
N TRP A 183 7.59 -7.68 7.78
CA TRP A 183 6.92 -7.67 9.08
C TRP A 183 7.00 -6.31 9.79
N GLU A 184 8.08 -5.55 9.59
CA GLU A 184 8.16 -4.16 10.05
C GLU A 184 7.11 -3.26 9.36
N ASP A 185 6.91 -3.43 8.05
CA ASP A 185 5.89 -2.69 7.30
C ASP A 185 4.46 -3.01 7.75
N VAL A 186 4.18 -4.31 8.04
CA VAL A 186 2.90 -4.75 8.63
C VAL A 186 2.69 -4.13 10.01
N ARG A 187 3.74 -4.09 10.85
CA ARG A 187 3.67 -3.44 12.17
C ARG A 187 3.33 -1.96 12.04
N LEU A 188 4.03 -1.22 11.17
CA LEU A 188 3.75 0.19 10.92
C LEU A 188 2.32 0.41 10.41
N PHE A 189 1.80 -0.51 9.60
CA PHE A 189 0.42 -0.45 9.12
C PHE A 189 -0.61 -0.65 10.25
N GLU A 190 -0.37 -1.62 11.14
CA GLU A 190 -1.23 -1.85 12.30
C GLU A 190 -1.18 -0.67 13.28
N GLU A 191 -0.01 -0.04 13.47
CA GLU A 191 0.12 1.21 14.24
C GLU A 191 -0.68 2.36 13.62
N LEU A 192 -0.66 2.51 12.29
CA LEU A 192 -1.48 3.50 11.57
C LEU A 192 -2.98 3.23 11.71
N CYS A 193 -3.37 1.95 11.79
CA CYS A 193 -4.75 1.51 11.98
C CYS A 193 -5.26 1.71 13.41
N ALA A 194 -4.36 1.79 14.40
CA ALA A 194 -4.74 1.81 15.79
C ALA A 194 -5.56 3.07 16.14
N PRO A 195 -6.64 2.95 16.92
CA PRO A 195 -7.36 4.11 17.40
C PRO A 195 -6.45 4.93 18.32
N GLY A 196 -6.50 6.26 18.20
CA GLY A 196 -5.80 7.13 19.14
C GLY A 196 -6.36 6.98 20.56
N ASP A 197 -5.48 6.99 21.58
CA ASP A 197 -5.88 6.99 22.98
C ASP A 197 -6.06 8.43 23.50
N PRO A 198 -7.30 8.86 23.83
CA PRO A 198 -7.55 10.20 24.38
C PRO A 198 -6.81 10.47 25.69
N ARG A 199 -6.48 9.42 26.47
CA ARG A 199 -5.76 9.57 27.74
C ARG A 199 -4.29 9.91 27.51
N ALA A 200 -3.66 9.29 26.52
CA ALA A 200 -2.32 9.62 26.08
C ALA A 200 -2.26 11.07 25.56
N LEU A 201 -3.21 11.46 24.72
CA LEU A 201 -3.30 12.83 24.19
C LEU A 201 -3.51 13.86 25.30
N LYS A 202 -4.38 13.58 26.27
CA LYS A 202 -4.61 14.45 27.43
C LYS A 202 -3.33 14.68 28.24
N LYS A 203 -2.52 13.63 28.47
CA LYS A 203 -1.23 13.78 29.17
C LYS A 203 -0.26 14.67 28.39
N GLN A 204 -0.20 14.51 27.07
CA GLN A 204 0.69 15.27 26.19
C GLN A 204 0.31 16.76 26.18
N VAL A 205 -0.96 17.08 25.94
CA VAL A 205 -1.47 18.46 25.94
C VAL A 205 -1.31 19.12 27.31
N LEU A 206 -1.62 18.40 28.41
CA LEU A 206 -1.45 18.94 29.75
C LEU A 206 0.02 19.17 30.11
N HIS A 207 0.96 18.40 29.56
CA HIS A 207 2.39 18.61 29.79
C HIS A 207 2.92 19.86 29.06
N GLU A 208 2.31 20.24 27.95
CA GLU A 208 2.66 21.43 27.16
C GLU A 208 2.04 22.72 27.72
N LEU A 209 0.96 22.62 28.51
CA LEU A 209 0.33 23.76 29.19
C LEU A 209 1.17 24.24 30.38
N SER A 210 1.23 25.56 30.58
CA SER A 210 1.91 26.15 31.74
C SER A 210 1.16 25.82 33.05
N PRO A 211 1.83 25.85 34.23
CA PRO A 211 1.20 25.51 35.50
C PRO A 211 -0.04 26.34 35.87
N LYS A 212 -0.20 27.56 35.30
CA LYS A 212 -1.39 28.41 35.48
C LYS A 212 -2.58 27.93 34.65
N GLU A 213 -2.34 27.41 33.45
CA GLU A 213 -3.37 26.90 32.54
C GLU A 213 -3.86 25.51 32.93
N ARG A 214 -3.06 24.73 33.69
CA ARG A 214 -3.47 23.42 34.22
C ARG A 214 -4.48 23.48 35.37
N ARG A 215 -4.70 24.66 35.97
CA ARG A 215 -5.52 24.86 37.18
C ARG A 215 -6.83 25.63 36.92
N ALA A 216 -7.05 26.11 35.69
CA ALA A 216 -8.29 26.73 35.24
C ALA A 216 -9.25 25.66 34.70
#